data_AF-A0A929DDL1-F1
#
_entry.id   AF-A0A929DDL1-F1
#
_cell.length_a   1.000
_cell.length_b   1.000
_cell.length_c   1.000
_cell.angle_alpha   90.00
_cell.angle_beta   90.00
_cell.angle_gamma   90.00
#
_symmetry.space_group_name_H-M   'P 1'
#
loop_
_entity.id
_entity.type
_entity.pdbx_description
1 polymer ?
#
loop_
_entity_poly.entity_id
_entity_poly.type
_entity_poly.pdbx_seq_one_letter_code
_entity_poly.pdbx_strand_id
1 'polypeptide(L)' 'MSTTVAQMTKAELKEMMETTIEQKLLEMLGDPDEGLGLRKAVRNRLLRQRKAVAEGERGQPFEDVVRQLELG' A
#
# COMPACT_ATOMS: atom_id res chain seq x y z
N MET A 1 -34.53 -3.58 -28.39
CA MET A 1 -34.18 -2.14 -28.46
C MET A 1 -32.79 -2.02 -27.85
N SER A 2 -31.77 -1.60 -28.63
CA SER A 2 -30.45 -1.33 -28.05
C SER A 2 -30.47 0.03 -27.36
N THR A 3 -30.17 0.07 -26.07
CA THR A 3 -30.02 1.33 -25.33
C THR A 3 -28.77 2.02 -25.85
N THR A 4 -28.91 3.24 -26.37
CA THR A 4 -27.77 4.01 -26.90
C THR A 4 -27.29 5.00 -25.85
N VAL A 5 -26.00 5.33 -25.87
CA VAL A 5 -25.42 6.31 -24.93
C VAL A 5 -26.14 7.66 -24.99
N ALA A 6 -26.67 8.03 -26.17
CA ALA A 6 -27.44 9.25 -26.36
C ALA A 6 -28.76 9.30 -25.58
N GLN A 7 -29.26 8.16 -25.09
CA GLN A 7 -30.48 8.09 -24.27
C GLN A 7 -30.19 8.28 -22.78
N MET A 8 -28.92 8.34 -22.37
CA MET A 8 -28.54 8.56 -20.98
C MET A 8 -28.65 10.03 -20.61
N THR A 9 -29.07 10.27 -19.38
CA THR A 9 -28.93 11.57 -18.73
C THR A 9 -27.46 11.87 -18.43
N LYS A 10 -27.15 13.15 -18.20
CA LYS A 10 -25.81 13.58 -17.80
C LYS A 10 -25.34 12.93 -16.50
N ALA A 11 -26.27 12.66 -15.57
CA ALA A 11 -25.96 12.02 -14.30
C ALA A 11 -25.54 10.57 -14.51
N GLU A 12 -26.30 9.80 -15.29
CA GLU A 12 -25.98 8.41 -15.62
C GLU A 12 -24.65 8.30 -16.39
N LEU A 13 -24.37 9.24 -17.31
CA LEU A 13 -23.09 9.25 -18.03
C LEU A 13 -21.93 9.51 -17.08
N LYS A 14 -22.08 10.46 -16.14
CA LYS A 14 -21.06 10.78 -15.15
C LYS A 14 -20.78 9.59 -14.22
N GLU A 15 -21.83 8.93 -13.74
CA GLU A 15 -21.73 7.73 -12.90
C GLU A 15 -20.98 6.60 -13.64
N MET A 16 -21.37 6.32 -14.89
CA MET A 16 -20.68 5.34 -15.73
C MET A 16 -19.18 5.66 -15.88
N MET A 17 -18.83 6.93 -16.08
CA MET A 17 -17.43 7.36 -16.17
C MET A 17 -16.69 7.18 -14.85
N GLU A 18 -17.29 7.57 -13.72
CA GLU A 18 -16.70 7.42 -12.39
C GLU A 18 -16.39 5.96 -12.09
N THR A 19 -17.35 5.05 -12.30
CA THR A 19 -17.13 3.60 -12.12
C THR A 19 -16.05 3.07 -13.04
N THR A 20 -16.03 3.48 -14.31
CA THR A 20 -15.01 3.00 -15.27
C THR A 20 -13.61 3.49 -14.89
N ILE A 21 -13.49 4.73 -14.43
CA ILE A 21 -12.22 5.32 -13.99
C ILE A 21 -11.74 4.61 -12.73
N GLU A 22 -12.61 4.40 -11.74
CA GLU A 22 -12.28 3.70 -10.50
C GLU A 22 -11.77 2.27 -10.77
N GLN A 23 -12.46 1.53 -11.63
CA GLN A 23 -12.02 0.20 -12.05
C GLN A 23 -10.63 0.25 -12.71
N LYS A 24 -10.38 1.23 -13.60
CA LYS A 24 -9.07 1.36 -14.27
C LYS A 24 -7.95 1.76 -13.30
N LEU A 25 -8.25 2.59 -12.31
CA LEU A 25 -7.29 2.95 -11.28
C LEU A 25 -6.93 1.75 -10.40
N LEU A 26 -7.91 0.92 -10.00
CA LEU A 26 -7.67 -0.33 -9.27
C LEU A 26 -6.84 -1.32 -10.10
N GLU A 27 -7.15 -1.48 -11.39
CA GLU A 27 -6.36 -2.34 -12.30
C GLU A 27 -4.90 -1.86 -12.44
N MET A 28 -4.65 -0.55 -12.45
CA MET A 28 -3.31 0.02 -12.64
C MET A 28 -2.48 0.07 -11.36
N LEU A 29 -3.12 0.41 -10.24
CA LEU A 29 -2.44 0.70 -8.97
C LEU A 29 -2.51 -0.47 -7.98
N GLY A 30 -3.40 -1.44 -8.21
CA GLY A 30 -3.72 -2.49 -7.26
C GLY A 30 -4.70 -2.02 -6.18
N ASP A 31 -5.19 -2.97 -5.39
CA ASP A 31 -6.07 -2.67 -4.26
C ASP A 31 -5.28 -1.91 -3.17
N PRO A 32 -5.64 -0.65 -2.85
CA PRO A 32 -4.96 0.09 -1.78
C PRO A 32 -5.17 -0.54 -0.40
N ASP A 33 -6.25 -1.30 -0.21
CA ASP A 33 -6.61 -1.97 1.05
C ASP A 33 -5.89 -3.32 1.24
N GLU A 34 -5.33 -3.90 0.18
CA GLU A 34 -4.42 -5.06 0.29
C GLU A 34 -3.10 -4.69 1.01
N GLY A 35 -2.85 -3.39 1.19
CA GLY A 35 -1.64 -2.87 1.79
C GLY A 35 -0.45 -3.03 0.85
N LEU A 36 0.37 -1.99 0.74
CA LEU A 36 1.59 -2.06 -0.06
C LEU A 36 2.56 -3.08 0.56
N GLY A 37 2.59 -4.29 0.00
CA GLY A 37 3.50 -5.34 0.44
C GLY A 37 4.95 -4.85 0.41
N LEU A 38 5.68 -5.06 1.53
CA LEU A 38 7.08 -4.65 1.63
C LEU A 38 7.88 -5.31 0.49
N ARG A 39 8.48 -4.50 -0.40
CA ARG A 39 9.30 -5.02 -1.51
C ARG A 39 10.31 -6.03 -0.98
N LYS A 40 10.45 -7.19 -1.64
CA LYS A 40 11.35 -8.28 -1.22
C LYS A 40 12.77 -7.79 -0.89
N ALA A 41 13.29 -6.83 -1.65
CA ALA A 41 14.58 -6.21 -1.41
C ALA A 41 14.67 -5.49 -0.04
N VAL A 42 13.62 -4.75 0.33
CA VAL A 42 13.54 -4.05 1.62
C VAL A 42 13.40 -5.05 2.75
N ARG A 43 12.52 -6.06 2.61
CA ARG A 43 12.39 -7.15 3.59
C ARG A 43 13.71 -7.86 3.84
N ASN A 44 14.42 -8.24 2.79
CA ASN A 44 15.69 -8.97 2.90
C ASN A 44 16.78 -8.12 3.55
N ARG A 45 16.80 -6.81 3.27
CA ARG A 45 17.72 -5.88 3.94
C ARG A 45 17.41 -5.79 5.44
N LEU A 46 16.14 -5.63 5.82
CA LEU A 46 15.74 -5.57 7.22
C LEU A 46 16.10 -6.84 7.99
N LEU A 47 15.93 -8.02 7.38
CA LEU A 47 16.33 -9.29 8.00
C LEU A 47 17.84 -9.37 8.25
N ARG A 48 18.67 -8.92 7.30
CA ARG A 48 20.13 -8.85 7.51
C ARG A 48 20.49 -7.88 8.63
N GLN A 49 19.84 -6.71 8.67
CA GLN A 49 20.09 -5.72 9.73
C GLN A 49 19.69 -6.25 11.10
N ARG A 50 18.54 -6.92 11.22
CA ARG A 50 18.09 -7.53 12.48
C ARG A 50 19.10 -8.56 12.99
N LYS A 51 19.66 -9.37 12.08
CA LYS A 51 20.70 -10.35 12.42
C LYS A 51 21.98 -9.65 12.92
N ALA A 52 22.47 -8.64 12.20
CA ALA A 52 23.66 -7.88 12.58
C ALA A 52 23.49 -7.15 13.94
N VAL A 53 22.29 -6.64 14.24
CA VAL A 53 21.98 -6.05 15.57
C VAL A 53 22.04 -7.13 16.66
N ALA A 54 21.43 -8.30 16.42
CA ALA A 54 21.44 -9.40 17.38
C ALA A 54 22.84 -9.97 17.65
N GLU A 55 23.72 -9.92 16.64
CA GLU A 55 25.13 -10.30 16.74
C GLU A 55 26.01 -9.19 17.34
N GLY A 56 25.44 -8.02 17.67
CA GLY A 56 26.15 -6.88 18.25
C GLY A 56 27.05 -6.12 17.27
N GLU A 57 26.97 -6.43 15.97
CA GLU A 57 27.82 -5.82 14.95
C GLU A 57 27.46 -4.36 14.67
N ARG A 58 26.16 -4.03 14.70
CA ARG A 58 25.68 -2.68 14.35
C ARG A 58 24.27 -2.38 14.86
N GLY A 59 24.12 -1.23 15.52
CA GLY A 59 22.84 -0.72 16.02
C GLY A 59 22.52 -1.19 17.44
N GLN A 60 21.38 -0.76 17.97
CA GLN A 60 20.86 -1.21 19.28
C GLN A 60 19.50 -1.89 19.09
N PRO A 61 19.14 -2.89 19.90
CA PRO A 61 17.81 -3.48 19.90
C PRO A 61 16.73 -2.41 20.14
N PHE A 62 15.62 -2.51 19.41
CA PHE A 62 14.51 -1.55 19.52
C PHE A 62 13.99 -1.42 20.95
N GLU A 63 13.85 -2.54 21.66
CA GLU A 63 13.41 -2.59 23.06
C GLU A 63 14.34 -1.83 24.02
N ASP A 64 15.63 -1.77 23.70
CA ASP A 64 16.60 -1.03 24.51
C ASP A 64 16.47 0.48 24.24
N VAL A 65 16.24 0.87 22.98
CA VAL A 65 16.01 2.26 22.59
C VAL A 65 14.70 2.80 23.18
N VAL A 66 13.62 2.02 23.15
CA VAL A 66 12.32 2.39 23.75
C VAL A 66 12.46 2.61 25.27
N ARG A 67 13.18 1.72 25.96
CA ARG A 67 13.49 1.87 27.38
C ARG A 67 14.35 3.09 27.67
N GLN A 68 15.38 3.34 26.85
CA GLN A 68 16.29 4.48 27.02
C GLN A 68 15.57 5.82 26.81
N LEU A 69 14.62 5.88 25.87
CA LEU A 69 13.93 7.11 25.49
C LEU A 69 12.58 7.28 26.19
N GLU A 70 12.21 6.36 27.09
CA GLU A 70 10.95 6.39 27.85
C GLU A 70 9.71 6.49 26.93
N LEU A 71 9.77 5.85 25.76
CA LEU A 71 8.70 5.86 24.75
C LEU A 71 7.60 4.81 25.01
N GLY A 72 7.39 4.44 26.28
CA GLY A 72 6.49 3.37 26.73
C GLY A 72 5.26 3.88 27.46
#